data_AF-A0A956I669-F1
#
_entry.id   AF-A0A956I669-F1
#
_cell.length_a   1.000
_cell.length_b   1.000
_cell.length_c   1.000
_cell.angle_alpha   90.00
_cell.angle_beta   90.00
_cell.angle_gamma   90.00
#
_symmetry.space_group_name_H-M   'P 1'
#
loop_
_entity.id
_entity.type
_entity.pdbx_description
1 polymer ?
#
loop_
_entity_poly.entity_id
_entity_poly.type
_entity_poly.pdbx_seq_one_letter_code
_entity_poly.pdbx_strand_id
1 'polypeptide(L)'
;MRKRTPERFRWRSAVAGVTKVAGKLRGLDRVRVEEPVREMVLDLYDIDLRREVILDARRAGVDLDRGEVLPHATLADLRRLSYLAGVDVGRIGRYTKLPEGFGDPIDTAASIVVARTLSEYHRRRAHKLWLNAPDPDGPSPLRKHELIMLERADQERYESERWAALAKALIQGG
;
A
#
# COMPACT_ATOMS: atom_id res chain seq x y z
N MET A 1 32.20 -13.32 9.65
CA MET A 1 30.88 -13.32 10.33
C MET A 1 29.79 -13.69 9.32
N ARG A 2 29.13 -14.85 9.46
CA ARG A 2 27.94 -15.19 8.64
C ARG A 2 26.80 -14.27 9.07
N LYS A 3 26.47 -13.24 8.28
CA LYS A 3 25.24 -12.45 8.48
C LYS A 3 24.06 -13.41 8.32
N ARG A 4 23.42 -13.80 9.42
CA ARG A 4 22.15 -14.56 9.37
C ARG A 4 21.13 -13.67 8.67
N THR A 5 20.59 -14.15 7.56
CA THR A 5 19.49 -13.47 6.88
C THR A 5 18.34 -13.30 7.89
N PRO A 6 17.87 -12.06 8.13
CA PRO A 6 16.78 -11.85 9.07
C PRO A 6 15.55 -12.65 8.62
N GLU A 7 14.97 -13.41 9.55
CA GLU A 7 13.77 -14.19 9.27
C GLU A 7 12.60 -13.22 9.06
N ARG A 8 12.24 -12.97 7.80
CA ARG A 8 11.30 -11.91 7.37
C ARG A 8 9.99 -11.92 8.17
N PHE A 9 9.43 -13.11 8.41
CA PHE A 9 8.18 -13.27 9.17
C PHE A 9 8.32 -12.80 10.63
N ARG A 10 9.42 -13.17 11.31
CA ARG A 10 9.66 -12.77 12.70
C ARG A 10 9.85 -11.27 12.81
N TRP A 11 10.60 -10.67 11.89
CA TRP A 11 10.81 -9.22 11.87
C TRP A 11 9.53 -8.44 11.65
N ARG A 12 8.74 -8.80 10.64
CA ARG A 12 7.44 -8.15 10.39
C ARG A 12 6.50 -8.30 11.59
N SER A 13 6.45 -9.49 12.20
CA SER A 13 5.60 -9.74 13.37
C SER A 13 6.04 -8.92 14.60
N ALA A 14 7.35 -8.86 14.87
CA ALA A 14 7.90 -8.10 16.00
C ALA A 14 7.64 -6.60 15.82
N VAL A 15 7.97 -6.04 14.65
CA VAL A 15 7.75 -4.61 14.39
C VAL A 15 6.27 -4.29 14.37
N ALA A 16 5.41 -5.14 13.80
CA ALA A 16 3.95 -4.95 13.85
C ALA A 16 3.40 -4.90 15.29
N GLY A 17 3.94 -5.73 16.20
CA GLY A 17 3.58 -5.69 17.61
C GLY A 17 3.94 -4.35 18.25
N VAL A 18 5.16 -3.88 18.01
CA VAL A 18 5.66 -2.61 18.59
C VAL A 18 4.95 -1.41 17.98
N THR A 19 4.73 -1.37 16.66
CA THR A 19 4.05 -0.27 15.97
C THR A 19 2.59 -0.15 16.39
N LYS A 20 1.91 -1.28 16.65
CA LYS A 20 0.54 -1.28 17.19
C LYS A 20 0.45 -0.65 18.58
N VAL A 21 1.48 -0.78 19.40
CA VAL A 21 1.57 -0.12 20.71
C VAL A 21 1.94 1.35 20.54
N ALA A 22 2.97 1.64 19.75
CA ALA A 22 3.45 3.01 19.48
C ALA A 22 2.36 3.91 18.87
N GLY A 23 1.54 3.39 17.96
CA GLY A 23 0.43 4.13 17.34
C GLY A 23 -0.65 4.60 18.32
N LYS A 24 -0.68 4.07 19.55
CA LYS A 24 -1.58 4.52 20.63
C LYS A 24 -0.96 5.59 21.53
N LEU A 25 0.36 5.79 21.45
CA LEU A 25 1.09 6.78 22.24
C LEU A 25 1.04 8.16 21.58
N ARG A 26 1.38 9.21 22.33
CA ARG A 26 1.43 10.60 21.83
C ARG A 26 2.71 11.30 22.29
N GLY A 27 3.11 12.33 21.56
CA GLY A 27 4.22 13.21 21.94
C GLY A 27 5.52 12.44 22.19
N LEU A 28 6.22 12.80 23.28
CA LEU A 28 7.53 12.25 23.62
C LEU A 28 7.51 10.74 23.89
N ASP A 29 6.43 10.19 24.46
CA ASP A 29 6.34 8.75 24.75
C ASP A 29 6.29 7.93 23.47
N ARG A 30 5.65 8.46 22.43
CA ARG A 30 5.65 7.86 21.10
C ARG A 30 7.04 7.90 20.48
N VAL A 31 7.70 9.05 20.51
CA VAL A 31 9.05 9.25 19.95
C VAL A 31 10.07 8.30 20.60
N ARG A 32 9.99 8.09 21.92
CA ARG A 32 10.85 7.16 22.67
C ARG A 32 10.77 5.71 22.19
N VAL A 33 9.66 5.32 21.56
CA VAL A 33 9.47 3.98 20.99
C VAL A 33 9.78 3.98 19.49
N GLU A 34 9.30 4.97 18.74
CA GLU A 34 9.47 5.02 17.29
C GLU A 34 10.94 5.17 16.86
N GLU A 35 11.72 6.03 17.53
CA GLU A 35 13.11 6.29 17.12
C GLU A 35 14.02 5.06 17.24
N PRO A 36 14.07 4.34 18.39
CA PRO A 36 14.89 3.12 18.46
C PRO A 36 14.45 2.05 17.46
N VAL A 37 13.15 1.91 17.22
CA VAL A 37 12.63 0.95 16.23
C VAL A 37 13.03 1.36 14.82
N ARG A 38 12.97 2.66 14.50
CA ARG A 38 13.42 3.19 13.21
C ARG A 38 14.88 2.84 12.98
N GLU A 39 15.78 3.14 13.92
CA GLU A 39 17.21 2.82 13.80
C GLU A 39 17.43 1.32 13.57
N MET A 40 16.75 0.46 14.32
CA MET A 40 16.83 -1.01 14.13
C MET A 40 16.35 -1.46 12.74
N VAL A 41 15.32 -0.81 12.19
CA VAL A 41 14.81 -1.11 10.85
C VAL A 41 15.79 -0.61 9.77
N LEU A 42 16.40 0.57 9.95
CA LEU A 42 17.40 1.11 9.04
C LEU A 42 18.68 0.26 9.00
N ASP A 43 19.00 -0.46 10.09
CA ASP A 43 20.11 -1.41 10.14
C ASP A 43 19.84 -2.74 9.40
N LEU A 44 18.60 -3.02 8.98
CA LEU A 44 18.27 -4.24 8.24
C LEU A 44 18.93 -4.24 6.86
N TYR A 45 19.75 -5.24 6.58
CA TYR A 45 20.45 -5.36 5.28
C TYR A 45 19.51 -5.65 4.10
N ASP A 46 18.38 -6.31 4.35
CA ASP A 46 17.40 -6.67 3.31
C ASP A 46 16.49 -5.47 3.01
N ILE A 47 16.70 -4.82 1.85
CA ILE A 47 15.97 -3.62 1.44
C ILE A 47 14.48 -3.88 1.22
N ASP A 48 14.11 -5.06 0.73
CA ASP A 48 12.70 -5.41 0.50
C ASP A 48 11.99 -5.61 1.84
N LEU A 49 12.66 -6.28 2.79
CA LEU A 49 12.15 -6.41 4.15
C LEU A 49 11.98 -5.03 4.81
N ARG A 50 12.96 -4.14 4.64
CA ARG A 50 12.91 -2.78 5.20
C ARG A 50 11.71 -2.00 4.69
N ARG A 51 11.49 -2.02 3.36
CA ARG A 51 10.32 -1.39 2.71
C ARG A 51 9.01 -1.95 3.25
N GLU A 52 8.87 -3.27 3.33
CA GLU A 52 7.65 -3.90 3.82
C GLU A 52 7.36 -3.56 5.29
N VAL A 53 8.39 -3.53 6.13
CA VAL A 53 8.25 -3.14 7.55
C VAL A 53 7.79 -1.70 7.69
N ILE A 54 8.33 -0.78 6.90
CA ILE A 54 7.92 0.64 6.90
C ILE A 54 6.47 0.79 6.45
N LEU A 55 6.07 0.10 5.39
CA LEU A 55 4.69 0.16 4.90
C LEU A 55 3.70 -0.43 5.92
N ASP A 56 4.07 -1.52 6.60
CA ASP A 56 3.28 -2.10 7.68
C ASP A 56 3.16 -1.14 8.87
N ALA A 57 4.26 -0.47 9.25
CA ALA A 57 4.27 0.53 10.32
C ALA A 57 3.38 1.74 9.97
N ARG A 58 3.49 2.25 8.73
CA ARG A 58 2.67 3.38 8.27
C ARG A 58 1.20 3.04 8.25
N ARG A 59 0.84 1.80 7.89
CA ARG A 59 -0.54 1.31 8.00
C ARG A 59 -1.07 1.32 9.43
N ALA A 60 -0.21 1.16 10.43
CA ALA A 60 -0.54 1.32 11.85
C ALA A 60 -0.48 2.79 12.34
N GLY A 61 -0.27 3.75 11.44
CA GLY A 61 -0.16 5.18 11.75
C GLY A 61 1.20 5.58 12.33
N VAL A 62 2.20 4.69 12.28
CA VAL A 62 3.57 4.91 12.78
C VAL A 62 4.49 5.31 11.64
N ASP A 63 5.32 6.32 11.85
CA ASP A 63 6.27 6.79 10.85
C ASP A 63 7.68 6.31 11.19
N LEU A 64 8.20 5.37 10.38
CA LEU A 64 9.55 4.84 10.50
C LEU A 64 10.45 5.22 9.31
N ASP A 65 9.99 6.10 8.42
CA ASP A 65 10.74 6.46 7.22
C ASP A 65 10.59 7.95 6.94
N ARG A 66 11.68 8.68 7.15
CA ARG A 66 11.79 10.10 6.83
C ARG A 66 12.38 10.32 5.43
N GLY A 67 12.38 9.27 4.60
CA GLY A 67 12.90 9.27 3.24
C GLY A 67 14.23 8.53 3.09
N GLU A 68 14.66 7.78 4.11
CA GLU A 68 15.87 6.96 4.03
C GLU A 68 15.65 5.68 3.21
N VAL A 69 14.40 5.22 3.05
CA VAL A 69 14.11 3.91 2.45
C VAL A 69 13.20 3.99 1.23
N LEU A 70 12.08 4.70 1.34
CA LEU A 70 11.19 4.93 0.21
C LEU A 70 11.64 6.17 -0.57
N PRO A 71 11.38 6.22 -1.89
CA PRO A 71 11.67 7.40 -2.70
C PRO A 71 10.98 8.65 -2.16
N HIS A 72 11.69 9.78 -2.22
CA HIS A 72 11.12 11.09 -1.99
C HIS A 72 10.27 11.47 -3.21
N ALA A 73 8.95 11.35 -3.10
CA ALA A 73 8.02 11.73 -4.16
C ALA A 73 7.41 13.10 -3.86
N THR A 74 7.19 13.87 -4.93
CA THR A 74 6.45 15.14 -4.87
C THR A 74 4.99 14.94 -5.29
N LEU A 75 4.16 15.97 -5.10
CA LEU A 75 2.79 15.95 -5.62
C LEU A 75 2.76 15.84 -7.15
N ALA A 76 3.72 16.44 -7.84
CA ALA A 76 3.87 16.31 -9.29
C ALA A 76 4.12 14.85 -9.70
N ASP A 77 5.00 14.15 -8.98
CA ASP A 77 5.26 12.72 -9.21
C ASP A 77 4.01 11.89 -8.99
N LEU A 78 3.30 12.12 -7.87
CA LEU A 78 2.07 11.40 -7.56
C LEU A 78 1.03 11.58 -8.68
N ARG A 79 0.84 12.81 -9.16
CA ARG A 79 -0.10 13.11 -10.25
C ARG A 79 0.31 12.44 -11.55
N ARG A 80 1.60 12.53 -11.92
CA ARG A 80 2.16 11.88 -13.12
C ARG A 80 1.95 10.37 -13.07
N LEU A 81 2.33 9.72 -11.97
CA LEU A 81 2.22 8.28 -11.80
C LEU A 81 0.75 7.83 -11.73
N SER A 82 -0.12 8.61 -11.09
CA SER A 82 -1.57 8.32 -11.06
C SER A 82 -2.18 8.38 -12.45
N TYR A 83 -1.80 9.38 -13.25
CA TYR A 83 -2.22 9.49 -14.65
C TYR A 83 -1.75 8.27 -15.47
N LEU A 84 -0.48 7.88 -15.37
CA LEU A 84 0.07 6.71 -16.07
C LEU A 84 -0.61 5.40 -15.65
N ALA A 85 -0.95 5.27 -14.36
CA ALA A 85 -1.68 4.12 -13.84
C ALA A 85 -3.19 4.17 -14.17
N GLY A 86 -3.72 5.28 -14.69
CA GLY A 86 -5.14 5.46 -14.98
C GLY A 86 -6.03 5.53 -13.73
N VAL A 87 -5.51 6.09 -12.63
CA VAL A 87 -6.25 6.28 -11.37
C VAL A 87 -6.37 7.76 -11.00
N ASP A 88 -7.43 8.08 -10.25
CA ASP A 88 -7.67 9.42 -9.74
C ASP A 88 -6.92 9.68 -8.43
N VAL A 89 -5.97 10.60 -8.46
CA VAL A 89 -5.20 11.07 -7.29
C VAL A 89 -6.11 11.68 -6.21
N GLY A 90 -7.26 12.26 -6.59
CA GLY A 90 -8.23 12.82 -5.65
C GLY A 90 -8.78 11.79 -4.67
N ARG A 91 -8.78 10.50 -5.04
CA ARG A 91 -9.15 9.41 -4.11
C ARG A 91 -8.09 9.19 -3.03
N ILE A 92 -6.81 9.45 -3.31
CA ILE A 92 -5.74 9.36 -2.30
C ILE A 92 -5.89 10.49 -1.28
N GLY A 93 -6.20 11.70 -1.74
CA GLY A 93 -6.39 12.88 -0.88
C GLY A 93 -7.52 12.76 0.15
N ARG A 94 -8.39 11.74 0.03
CA ARG A 94 -9.41 11.41 1.04
C ARG A 94 -8.85 10.69 2.26
N TYR A 95 -7.68 10.07 2.13
CA TYR A 95 -7.09 9.20 3.15
C TYR A 95 -5.74 9.71 3.68
N THR A 96 -5.07 10.58 2.94
CA THR A 96 -3.84 11.24 3.38
C THR A 96 -3.85 12.71 2.96
N LYS A 97 -3.20 13.55 3.76
CA LYS A 97 -3.06 14.98 3.47
C LYS A 97 -2.11 15.15 2.29
N LEU A 98 -2.62 15.65 1.17
CA LEU A 98 -1.79 16.06 0.05
C LEU A 98 -1.36 17.52 0.25
N PRO A 99 -0.13 17.88 -0.13
CA PRO A 99 0.31 19.26 -0.10
C PRO A 99 -0.40 20.07 -1.21
N GLU A 100 -0.30 21.39 -1.13
CA GLU A 100 -0.90 22.30 -2.11
C GLU A 100 0.03 22.53 -3.31
N GLY A 101 1.34 22.64 -3.07
CA GLY A 101 2.35 22.86 -4.10
C GLY A 101 2.72 21.59 -4.85
N PHE A 102 2.95 21.70 -6.15
CA PHE A 102 3.36 20.57 -7.00
C PHE A 102 4.74 20.01 -6.63
N GLY A 103 5.67 20.87 -6.23
CA GLY A 103 7.02 20.46 -5.82
C GLY A 103 7.13 20.00 -4.37
N ASP A 104 6.05 20.09 -3.60
CA ASP A 104 6.07 19.75 -2.19
C ASP A 104 6.11 18.23 -2.00
N PRO A 105 6.87 17.73 -1.01
CA PRO A 105 6.96 16.31 -0.73
C PRO A 105 5.60 15.78 -0.25
N ILE A 106 5.26 14.58 -0.71
CA ILE A 106 4.12 13.82 -0.18
C ILE A 106 4.61 12.85 0.90
N ASP A 107 3.66 12.34 1.68
CA ASP A 107 3.88 11.10 2.43
C ASP A 107 3.83 9.90 1.46
N THR A 108 5.00 9.51 0.95
CA THR A 108 5.13 8.40 -0.01
C THR A 108 4.60 7.10 0.58
N ALA A 109 4.94 6.81 1.84
CA ALA A 109 4.53 5.60 2.54
C ALA A 109 2.99 5.51 2.65
N ALA A 110 2.33 6.58 3.08
CA ALA A 110 0.88 6.62 3.18
C ALA A 110 0.22 6.50 1.79
N SER A 111 0.77 7.17 0.78
CA SER A 111 0.26 7.09 -0.59
C SER A 111 0.32 5.65 -1.14
N ILE A 112 1.43 4.93 -0.89
CA ILE A 112 1.57 3.51 -1.22
C ILE A 112 0.56 2.64 -0.45
N VAL A 113 0.42 2.86 0.86
CA VAL A 113 -0.53 2.11 1.70
C VAL A 113 -1.97 2.30 1.22
N VAL A 114 -2.37 3.52 0.88
CA VAL A 114 -3.69 3.84 0.33
C VAL A 114 -3.90 3.13 -1.02
N ALA A 115 -2.93 3.22 -1.93
CA ALA A 115 -3.01 2.56 -3.23
C ALA A 115 -3.13 1.03 -3.09
N ARG A 116 -2.32 0.40 -2.22
CA ARG A 116 -2.43 -1.04 -1.90
C ARG A 116 -3.79 -1.39 -1.31
N THR A 117 -4.34 -0.52 -0.44
CA THR A 117 -5.64 -0.75 0.20
C THR A 117 -6.79 -0.68 -0.81
N LEU A 118 -6.76 0.29 -1.74
CA LEU A 118 -7.74 0.41 -2.81
C LEU A 118 -7.66 -0.75 -3.80
N SER A 119 -6.43 -1.15 -4.17
CA SER A 119 -6.20 -2.34 -4.98
C SER A 119 -6.83 -3.58 -4.34
N GLU A 120 -6.56 -3.82 -3.06
CA GLU A 120 -7.10 -4.95 -2.31
C GLU A 120 -8.63 -4.92 -2.20
N TYR A 121 -9.21 -3.72 -1.99
CA TYR A 121 -10.65 -3.53 -1.95
C TYR A 121 -11.31 -3.97 -3.27
N HIS A 122 -10.79 -3.49 -4.39
CA HIS A 122 -11.29 -3.85 -5.72
C HIS A 122 -11.08 -5.34 -6.02
N ARG A 123 -9.92 -5.90 -5.66
CA ARG A 123 -9.62 -7.33 -5.79
C ARG A 123 -10.63 -8.22 -5.07
N ARG A 124 -10.96 -7.88 -3.83
CA ARG A 124 -11.97 -8.64 -3.04
C ARG A 124 -13.35 -8.54 -3.65
N ARG A 125 -13.72 -7.38 -4.21
CA ARG A 125 -15.01 -7.19 -4.88
C ARG A 125 -15.09 -7.98 -6.19
N ALA A 126 -14.04 -7.93 -7.01
CA ALA A 126 -13.92 -8.74 -8.22
C ALA A 126 -14.08 -10.24 -7.87
N HIS A 127 -13.31 -10.73 -6.90
CA HIS A 127 -13.37 -12.13 -6.49
C HIS A 127 -14.77 -12.53 -5.97
N LYS A 128 -15.41 -11.67 -5.17
CA LYS A 128 -16.78 -11.92 -4.71
C LYS A 128 -17.77 -11.99 -5.88
N LEU A 129 -17.64 -11.12 -6.89
CA LEU A 129 -18.53 -11.16 -8.07
C LEU A 129 -18.30 -12.44 -8.88
N TRP A 130 -17.04 -12.81 -9.12
CA TRP A 130 -16.66 -14.06 -9.80
C TRP A 130 -17.22 -15.30 -9.12
N LEU A 131 -17.09 -15.42 -7.79
CA LEU A 131 -17.60 -16.56 -7.03
C LEU A 131 -19.13 -16.68 -7.03
N ASN A 132 -19.85 -15.57 -7.24
CA ASN A 132 -21.31 -15.56 -7.29
C ASN A 132 -21.86 -15.70 -8.72
N ALA A 133 -21.01 -15.57 -9.74
CA ALA A 133 -21.41 -15.82 -11.11
C ALA A 133 -21.47 -17.34 -11.37
N PRO A 134 -22.44 -17.83 -12.17
CA PRO A 134 -22.42 -19.20 -12.62
C PRO A 134 -21.17 -19.49 -13.47
N ASP A 135 -20.78 -20.75 -13.53
CA ASP A 135 -19.68 -21.21 -14.37
C ASP A 135 -19.95 -20.81 -15.84
N PRO A 136 -19.10 -19.98 -16.46
CA PRO A 136 -19.28 -19.55 -17.85
C PRO A 136 -19.17 -20.72 -18.84
N ASP A 137 -18.50 -21.82 -18.46
CA ASP A 137 -18.38 -23.05 -19.27
C ASP A 137 -19.47 -24.09 -18.89
N GLY A 138 -20.44 -23.69 -18.08
CA GLY A 138 -21.54 -24.54 -17.65
C GLY A 138 -22.48 -24.96 -18.79
N PRO A 139 -23.31 -26.00 -18.57
CA PRO A 139 -24.21 -26.54 -19.61
C PRO A 139 -25.37 -25.60 -19.98
N SER A 140 -25.56 -24.50 -19.26
CA SER A 140 -26.65 -23.54 -19.48
C SER A 140 -26.09 -22.17 -19.86
N PRO A 141 -26.69 -21.48 -20.85
CA PRO A 141 -26.25 -20.14 -21.23
C PRO A 141 -26.49 -19.15 -20.09
N LEU A 142 -25.54 -18.22 -19.92
CA LEU A 142 -25.62 -17.17 -18.92
C LEU A 142 -26.80 -16.22 -19.20
N ARG A 143 -27.53 -15.89 -18.14
CA ARG A 143 -28.58 -14.87 -18.15
C ARG A 143 -27.97 -13.48 -18.20
N LYS A 144 -28.74 -12.51 -18.67
CA LYS A 144 -28.30 -11.09 -18.79
C LYS A 144 -27.69 -10.52 -17.50
N HIS A 145 -28.28 -10.82 -16.35
CA HIS A 145 -27.78 -10.31 -15.07
C HIS A 145 -26.44 -10.95 -14.64
N GLU A 146 -26.17 -12.18 -15.08
CA GLU A 146 -24.92 -12.92 -14.82
C GLU A 146 -23.80 -12.39 -15.71
N LEU A 147 -24.10 -12.08 -16.98
CA LEU A 147 -23.18 -11.37 -17.88
C LEU A 147 -22.77 -10.00 -17.31
N ILE A 148 -23.74 -9.22 -16.81
CA ILE A 148 -23.46 -7.93 -16.15
C ILE A 148 -22.60 -8.13 -14.89
N MET A 149 -22.79 -9.23 -14.15
CA MET A 149 -22.00 -9.53 -12.95
C MET A 149 -20.53 -9.80 -13.31
N LEU A 150 -20.28 -10.59 -14.36
CA LEU A 150 -18.94 -10.89 -14.86
C LEU A 150 -18.25 -9.62 -15.42
N GLU A 151 -18.96 -8.82 -16.20
CA GLU A 151 -18.45 -7.54 -16.70
C GLU A 151 -18.01 -6.61 -15.55
N ARG A 152 -18.83 -6.51 -14.49
CA ARG A 152 -18.46 -5.76 -13.28
C ARG A 152 -17.26 -6.38 -12.57
N ALA A 153 -17.16 -7.70 -12.54
CA ALA A 153 -16.04 -8.39 -11.91
C ALA A 153 -14.73 -8.07 -12.64
N ASP A 154 -14.75 -8.04 -13.97
CA ASP A 154 -13.62 -7.61 -14.79
C ASP A 154 -13.28 -6.13 -14.56
N GLN A 155 -14.28 -5.24 -14.50
CA GLN A 155 -14.05 -3.83 -14.18
C GLN A 155 -13.35 -3.65 -12.82
N GLU A 156 -13.80 -4.36 -11.79
CA GLU A 156 -13.17 -4.34 -10.47
C GLU A 156 -11.74 -4.93 -10.50
N ARG A 157 -11.49 -5.95 -11.33
CA ARG A 157 -10.13 -6.48 -11.54
C ARG A 157 -9.22 -5.42 -12.17
N TYR A 158 -9.68 -4.74 -13.22
CA TYR A 158 -8.91 -3.67 -13.85
C TYR A 158 -8.59 -2.52 -12.90
N GLU A 159 -9.56 -2.07 -12.09
CA GLU A 159 -9.31 -1.06 -11.05
C GLU A 159 -8.26 -1.55 -10.04
N SER A 160 -8.37 -2.81 -9.58
CA SER A 160 -7.38 -3.41 -8.68
C SER A 160 -5.97 -3.36 -9.25
N GLU A 161 -5.79 -3.73 -10.52
CA GLU A 161 -4.50 -3.74 -11.21
C GLU A 161 -3.91 -2.33 -11.36
N ARG A 162 -4.74 -1.34 -11.69
CA ARG A 162 -4.32 0.06 -11.81
C ARG A 162 -3.80 0.63 -10.48
N TRP A 163 -4.53 0.38 -9.38
CA TRP A 163 -4.07 0.78 -8.04
C TRP A 163 -2.79 0.04 -7.62
N ALA A 164 -2.64 -1.24 -7.98
CA ALA A 164 -1.41 -1.99 -7.74
C ALA A 164 -0.22 -1.41 -8.54
N ALA A 165 -0.46 -1.00 -9.80
CA ALA A 165 0.54 -0.39 -10.65
C ALA A 165 1.04 0.94 -10.07
N LEU A 166 0.13 1.80 -9.56
CA LEU A 166 0.53 3.03 -8.87
C LEU A 166 1.39 2.73 -7.64
N ALA A 167 0.96 1.80 -6.78
CA ALA A 167 1.72 1.43 -5.59
C ALA A 167 3.12 0.93 -5.94
N LYS A 168 3.24 0.11 -6.99
CA LYS A 168 4.52 -0.37 -7.49
C LYS A 168 5.40 0.77 -8.02
N ALA A 169 4.85 1.69 -8.80
CA ALA A 169 5.60 2.81 -9.36
C ALA A 169 6.15 3.74 -8.26
N LEU A 170 5.35 4.02 -7.22
CA LEU A 170 5.78 4.82 -6.08
C LEU A 170 6.91 4.16 -5.27
N ILE A 171 6.90 2.82 -5.14
CA ILE A 171 8.00 2.07 -4.48
C ILE A 171 9.29 2.14 -5.31
N GLN A 172 9.17 2.14 -6.63
CA GLN A 172 10.33 2.10 -7.54
C GLN A 172 10.97 3.47 -7.80
N GLY A 173 10.26 4.56 -7.50
CA GLY A 173 10.82 5.92 -7.60
C GLY A 173 10.63 6.62 -8.94
N GLY A 174 9.73 6.11 -9.80
CA GLY A 174 9.27 6.78 -11.01
C GLY A 174 10.26 6.94 -12.16
#